data_AF-A0A0Q7I4J4-F1
#
_entry.id   AF-A0A0Q7I4J4-F1
#
_cell.length_a   1.000
_cell.length_b   1.000
_cell.length_c   1.000
_cell.angle_alpha   90.00
_cell.angle_beta   90.00
_cell.angle_gamma   90.00
#
_symmetry.space_group_name_H-M   'P 1'
#
loop_
_entity.id
_entity.type
_entity.pdbx_description
1 polymer ?
#
loop_
_entity_poly.entity_id
_entity_poly.type
_entity_poly.pdbx_seq_one_letter_code
_entity_poly.pdbx_strand_id
1 'polypeptide(L)'
;MGKSTPMSSAPASTESWPWPPAIRASAAWHVAAIGAGVLVPGALPWAIGAIVLNHALITGAGLTPRSSLLGPNVTRLPEAAAARREVAITIDDGPEPEVTPQVLDLLDAHGQRATFFCIAERVLAHPELAREIVARGHSIQNHTAQHRHNFSFLGPRGFAAEIARAQDILADTVGQRPTCFRAPAGLRNPFLEPVLHRLGLSLVSWTRRGFDTREGDAAKVMARLSHNLQARDILLLHDGNAARTAKGQPVLLEVLPLLLERLRADGLRAVTLPEGLKA
;
A
#
# COMPACT_ATOMS: atom_id res chain seq x y z
N MET A 1 -23.38 28.38 -7.40
CA MET A 1 -23.29 27.14 -8.21
C MET A 1 -21.94 27.11 -8.92
N GLY A 2 -20.92 26.56 -8.26
CA GLY A 2 -19.59 26.37 -8.86
C GLY A 2 -19.55 25.02 -9.56
N LYS A 3 -19.32 25.02 -10.88
CA LYS A 3 -19.14 23.80 -11.66
C LYS A 3 -17.83 23.14 -11.23
N SER A 4 -17.94 21.94 -10.66
CA SER A 4 -16.80 21.06 -10.41
C SER A 4 -16.20 20.63 -11.75
N THR A 5 -14.92 20.96 -11.96
CA THR A 5 -14.14 20.46 -13.08
C THR A 5 -13.89 18.97 -12.85
N PRO A 6 -14.26 18.06 -13.77
CA PRO A 6 -13.93 16.65 -13.61
C PRO A 6 -12.41 16.51 -13.70
N MET A 7 -11.79 15.97 -12.64
CA MET A 7 -10.39 15.52 -12.71
C MET A 7 -10.31 14.45 -13.80
N SER A 8 -9.55 14.76 -14.85
CA SER A 8 -9.27 13.86 -15.98
C SER A 8 -8.78 12.52 -15.45
N SER A 9 -9.53 11.45 -15.74
CA SER A 9 -9.09 10.08 -15.54
C SER A 9 -7.86 9.81 -16.42
N ALA A 10 -6.82 9.20 -15.85
CA ALA A 10 -5.78 8.60 -16.68
C ALA A 10 -6.40 7.38 -17.38
N PRO A 11 -6.35 7.28 -18.72
CA PRO A 11 -6.82 6.08 -19.41
C PRO A 11 -5.95 4.87 -19.02
N ALA A 12 -6.55 3.68 -19.04
CA ALA A 12 -5.81 2.43 -18.90
C ALA A 12 -4.63 2.42 -19.90
N SER A 13 -3.43 2.10 -19.44
CA SER A 13 -2.25 2.11 -20.32
C SER A 13 -2.39 1.04 -21.40
N THR A 14 -2.25 1.46 -22.66
CA THR A 14 -2.18 0.56 -23.82
C THR A 14 -0.76 0.11 -24.11
N GLU A 15 0.22 0.67 -23.42
CA GLU A 15 1.63 0.30 -23.53
C GLU A 15 1.90 -1.07 -22.91
N SER A 16 2.80 -1.83 -23.55
CA SER A 16 3.24 -3.11 -23.03
C SER A 16 4.00 -2.92 -21.72
N TRP A 17 3.66 -3.73 -20.71
CA TRP A 17 4.34 -3.68 -19.40
C TRP A 17 5.86 -3.88 -19.53
N PRO A 18 6.69 -2.91 -19.11
CA PRO A 18 8.14 -3.08 -19.11
C PRO A 18 8.58 -3.99 -17.97
N TRP A 19 8.77 -5.27 -18.27
CA TRP A 19 9.18 -6.27 -17.28
C TRP A 19 10.45 -5.83 -16.52
N PRO A 20 10.45 -5.89 -15.16
CA PRO A 20 11.60 -5.51 -14.36
C PRO A 20 12.86 -6.30 -14.76
N PRO A 21 14.06 -5.70 -14.70
CA PRO A 21 15.32 -6.39 -15.03
C PRO A 21 15.47 -7.74 -14.34
N ALA A 22 15.05 -7.85 -13.08
CA ALA A 22 15.12 -9.10 -12.32
C ALA A 22 14.19 -10.20 -12.87
N ILE A 23 13.00 -9.84 -13.37
CA ILE A 23 12.09 -10.81 -14.00
C ILE A 23 12.63 -11.26 -15.35
N ARG A 24 13.21 -10.35 -16.14
CA ARG A 24 13.89 -10.70 -17.39
C ARG A 24 15.10 -11.59 -17.15
N ALA A 25 15.91 -11.29 -16.12
CA ALA A 25 17.03 -12.12 -15.71
C ALA A 25 16.56 -13.51 -15.23
N SER A 26 15.46 -13.58 -14.48
CA SER A 26 14.83 -14.84 -14.09
C SER A 26 14.40 -15.66 -15.32
N ALA A 27 13.76 -15.05 -16.32
CA ALA A 27 13.39 -15.75 -17.56
C ALA A 27 14.63 -16.28 -18.31
N ALA A 28 15.67 -15.47 -18.46
CA ALA A 28 16.93 -15.89 -19.08
C ALA A 28 17.62 -17.02 -18.30
N TRP A 29 17.58 -16.96 -16.96
CA TRP A 29 18.11 -17.99 -16.06
C TRP A 29 17.41 -19.33 -16.26
N HIS A 30 16.08 -19.33 -16.42
CA HIS A 30 15.32 -20.55 -16.72
C HIS A 30 15.72 -21.14 -18.07
N VAL A 31 15.83 -20.32 -19.11
CA VAL A 31 16.26 -20.77 -20.44
C VAL A 31 17.66 -21.39 -20.38
N ALA A 32 18.60 -20.74 -19.70
CA ALA A 32 19.96 -21.25 -19.54
C ALA A 32 20.01 -22.57 -18.73
N ALA A 33 19.26 -22.66 -17.62
CA ALA A 33 19.21 -23.86 -16.79
C ALA A 33 18.60 -25.05 -17.57
N ILE A 34 17.49 -24.83 -18.27
CA ILE A 34 16.86 -25.85 -19.12
C ILE A 34 17.83 -26.28 -20.22
N GLY A 35 18.47 -25.34 -20.91
CA GLY A 35 19.47 -25.64 -21.94
C GLY A 35 20.63 -26.49 -21.41
N ALA A 36 21.19 -26.13 -20.25
CA ALA A 36 22.26 -26.91 -19.61
C ALA A 36 21.80 -28.31 -19.23
N GLY A 37 20.60 -28.45 -18.66
CA GLY A 37 20.03 -29.75 -18.28
C GLY A 37 19.79 -30.69 -19.47
N VAL A 38 19.53 -30.14 -20.66
CA VAL A 38 19.33 -30.91 -21.90
C VAL A 38 20.65 -31.22 -22.61
N LEU A 39 21.57 -30.25 -22.67
CA LEU A 39 22.75 -30.33 -23.54
C LEU A 39 24.02 -30.84 -22.86
N VAL A 40 24.11 -30.77 -21.52
CA VAL A 40 25.33 -31.12 -20.78
C VAL A 40 25.09 -32.40 -19.96
N PRO A 41 25.78 -33.52 -20.28
CA PRO A 41 25.68 -34.75 -19.49
C PRO A 41 25.99 -34.50 -18.02
N GLY A 42 25.10 -34.97 -17.13
CA GLY A 42 25.24 -34.80 -15.67
C GLY A 42 24.80 -33.45 -15.12
N ALA A 43 24.37 -32.48 -15.95
CA ALA A 43 23.98 -31.15 -15.49
C ALA A 43 22.52 -31.04 -14.96
N LEU A 44 21.67 -32.04 -15.20
CA LEU A 44 20.24 -31.99 -14.84
C LEU A 44 19.97 -31.65 -13.35
N PRO A 45 20.65 -32.26 -12.36
CA PRO A 45 20.44 -31.90 -10.95
C PRO A 45 20.79 -30.43 -10.66
N TRP A 46 21.84 -29.91 -11.30
CA TRP A 46 22.27 -28.52 -11.15
C TRP A 46 21.29 -27.55 -11.81
N ALA A 47 20.74 -27.91 -12.97
CA ALA A 47 19.69 -27.14 -13.63
C ALA A 47 18.42 -27.02 -12.76
N ILE A 48 17.98 -28.13 -12.16
CA ILE A 48 16.85 -28.13 -11.23
C ILE A 48 17.18 -27.27 -10.01
N GLY A 49 18.35 -27.44 -9.40
CA GLY A 49 18.80 -26.64 -8.26
C GLY A 49 18.83 -25.14 -8.58
N ALA A 50 19.29 -24.77 -9.78
CA ALA A 50 19.32 -23.39 -10.25
C ALA A 50 17.91 -22.79 -10.40
N ILE A 51 16.94 -23.55 -10.93
CA ILE A 51 15.55 -23.11 -11.04
C ILE A 51 14.92 -22.95 -9.66
N VAL A 52 15.09 -23.93 -8.77
CA VAL A 52 14.58 -23.88 -7.39
C VAL A 52 15.13 -22.67 -6.65
N LEU A 53 16.45 -22.42 -6.74
CA LEU A 53 17.08 -21.24 -6.14
C LEU A 53 16.49 -19.94 -6.70
N ASN A 54 16.28 -19.86 -8.01
CA ASN A 54 15.67 -18.67 -8.61
C ASN A 54 14.24 -18.43 -8.10
N HIS A 55 13.42 -19.47 -8.00
CA HIS A 55 12.08 -19.37 -7.41
C HIS A 55 12.12 -18.98 -5.93
N ALA A 56 13.07 -19.49 -5.15
CA ALA A 56 13.25 -19.09 -3.76
C ALA A 56 13.56 -17.59 -3.64
N LEU A 57 14.42 -17.05 -4.52
CA LEU A 57 14.75 -15.62 -4.57
C LEU A 57 13.55 -14.76 -4.96
N ILE A 58 12.81 -15.13 -6.01
CA ILE A 58 11.59 -14.42 -6.43
C ILE A 58 10.53 -14.44 -5.32
N THR A 59 10.36 -15.60 -4.66
CA THR A 59 9.41 -15.74 -3.54
C THR A 59 9.83 -14.89 -2.35
N GLY A 60 11.10 -14.92 -1.95
CA GLY A 60 11.63 -14.07 -0.88
C GLY A 60 11.44 -12.58 -1.16
N ALA A 61 11.61 -12.15 -2.41
CA ALA A 61 11.32 -10.77 -2.82
C ALA A 61 9.83 -10.43 -2.71
N GLY A 62 8.93 -11.34 -3.06
CA GLY A 62 7.48 -11.18 -2.91
C GLY A 62 7.01 -11.18 -1.45
N LEU A 63 7.73 -11.87 -0.57
CA LEU A 63 7.51 -11.90 0.87
C LEU A 63 8.13 -10.72 1.62
N THR A 64 8.91 -9.89 0.93
CA THR A 64 9.56 -8.70 1.50
C THR A 64 8.79 -7.45 1.04
N PRO A 65 7.91 -6.85 1.86
CA PRO A 65 6.96 -5.83 1.41
C PRO A 65 7.60 -4.64 0.70
N ARG A 66 8.77 -4.21 1.17
CA ARG A 66 9.48 -3.03 0.63
C ARG A 66 10.38 -3.34 -0.58
N SER A 67 10.40 -4.59 -1.05
CA SER A 67 11.22 -4.99 -2.19
C SER A 67 10.74 -4.30 -3.47
N SER A 68 11.69 -3.83 -4.28
CA SER A 68 11.47 -3.33 -5.65
C SER A 68 11.88 -4.33 -6.73
N LEU A 69 12.29 -5.55 -6.35
CA LEU A 69 12.81 -6.55 -7.29
C LEU A 69 11.75 -6.99 -8.31
N LEU A 70 10.49 -7.08 -7.88
CA LEU A 70 9.37 -7.53 -8.73
C LEU A 70 8.67 -6.38 -9.46
N GLY A 71 9.20 -5.16 -9.38
CA GLY A 71 8.64 -3.96 -9.99
C GLY A 71 8.65 -2.75 -9.05
N PRO A 72 8.28 -1.56 -9.57
CA PRO A 72 8.19 -0.32 -8.79
C PRO A 72 7.42 -0.53 -7.47
N ASN A 73 7.87 0.18 -6.43
CA ASN A 73 7.24 0.11 -5.11
C ASN A 73 7.57 1.40 -4.36
N VAL A 74 6.56 2.21 -4.11
CA VAL A 74 6.71 3.45 -3.36
C VAL A 74 6.84 3.12 -1.89
N THR A 75 8.03 3.34 -1.34
CA THR A 75 8.33 3.12 0.08
C THR A 75 8.60 4.42 0.84
N ARG A 76 8.79 5.53 0.12
CA ARG A 76 9.00 6.90 0.60
C ARG A 76 8.41 7.88 -0.41
N LEU A 77 8.04 9.08 0.03
CA LEU A 77 7.68 10.19 -0.87
C LEU A 77 8.89 10.65 -1.71
N PRO A 78 8.68 11.36 -2.84
CA PRO A 78 9.74 11.93 -3.66
C PRO A 78 10.59 12.97 -2.92
N GLU A 79 11.72 13.36 -3.51
CA GLU A 79 12.65 14.32 -2.89
C GLU A 79 12.02 15.72 -2.69
N ALA A 80 11.12 16.14 -3.58
CA ALA A 80 10.40 17.41 -3.43
C ALA A 80 9.60 17.49 -2.10
N ALA A 81 9.12 16.35 -1.61
CA ALA A 81 8.44 16.27 -0.31
C ALA A 81 9.40 16.52 0.88
N ALA A 82 10.72 16.28 0.74
CA ALA A 82 11.69 16.65 1.77
C ALA A 82 11.78 18.17 1.95
N ALA A 83 11.86 18.91 0.84
CA ALA A 83 11.89 20.36 0.85
C ALA A 83 10.61 20.97 1.48
N ARG A 84 9.46 20.31 1.28
CA ARG A 84 8.16 20.69 1.85
C ARG A 84 7.93 20.15 3.27
N ARG A 85 8.88 19.42 3.85
CA ARG A 85 8.78 18.78 5.18
C ARG A 85 7.59 17.82 5.30
N GLU A 86 7.25 17.13 4.22
CA GLU A 86 6.05 16.31 4.15
C GLU A 86 6.29 14.86 4.57
N VAL A 87 5.30 14.25 5.22
CA VAL A 87 5.18 12.81 5.48
C VAL A 87 3.79 12.34 5.03
N ALA A 88 3.59 11.03 4.89
CA ALA A 88 2.27 10.46 4.64
C ALA A 88 1.85 9.54 5.77
N ILE A 89 0.81 9.91 6.51
CA ILE A 89 0.10 8.99 7.41
C ILE A 89 -0.84 8.15 6.55
N THR A 90 -0.71 6.82 6.65
CA THR A 90 -1.55 5.88 5.91
C THR A 90 -2.25 4.92 6.85
N ILE A 91 -3.55 4.69 6.64
CA ILE A 91 -4.43 3.93 7.53
C ILE A 91 -5.12 2.84 6.71
N ASP A 92 -4.89 1.58 7.05
CA ASP A 92 -5.37 0.42 6.28
C ASP A 92 -6.59 -0.24 6.94
N ASP A 93 -7.29 -1.04 6.15
CA ASP A 93 -8.40 -1.94 6.51
C ASP A 93 -9.77 -1.30 6.76
N GLY A 94 -9.86 0.02 6.80
CA GLY A 94 -11.11 0.74 7.01
C GLY A 94 -12.05 0.79 5.79
N PRO A 95 -13.12 1.59 5.87
CA PRO A 95 -13.55 2.31 7.08
C PRO A 95 -14.13 1.36 8.15
N GLU A 96 -13.90 1.70 9.41
CA GLU A 96 -14.37 1.00 10.61
C GLU A 96 -15.26 1.96 11.43
N PRO A 97 -16.59 1.72 11.51
CA PRO A 97 -17.54 2.66 12.12
C PRO A 97 -17.22 3.07 13.55
N GLU A 98 -16.62 2.18 14.34
CA GLU A 98 -16.28 2.48 15.74
C GLU A 98 -14.99 3.30 15.87
N VAL A 99 -14.11 3.30 14.86
CA VAL A 99 -12.73 3.82 14.98
C VAL A 99 -12.47 4.99 14.04
N THR A 100 -12.85 4.86 12.77
CA THR A 100 -12.56 5.86 11.74
C THR A 100 -13.10 7.26 12.09
N PRO A 101 -14.33 7.46 12.63
CA PRO A 101 -14.78 8.79 13.00
C PRO A 101 -13.87 9.49 14.02
N GLN A 102 -13.41 8.75 15.04
CA GLN A 102 -12.50 9.27 16.05
C GLN A 102 -11.12 9.61 15.46
N VAL A 103 -10.64 8.80 14.51
CA VAL A 103 -9.41 9.08 13.76
C VAL A 103 -9.53 10.38 12.96
N LEU A 104 -10.68 10.60 12.30
CA LEU A 104 -10.94 11.83 11.54
C LEU A 104 -10.94 13.05 12.46
N ASP A 105 -11.62 12.97 13.61
CA ASP A 105 -11.65 14.07 14.59
C ASP A 105 -10.24 14.40 15.11
N LEU A 106 -9.40 13.39 15.36
CA LEU A 106 -8.01 13.59 15.77
C LEU A 106 -7.16 14.26 14.68
N LEU A 107 -7.35 13.87 13.41
CA LEU A 107 -6.64 14.47 12.28
C LEU A 107 -7.05 15.93 12.08
N ASP A 108 -8.35 16.23 12.16
CA ASP A 108 -8.91 17.58 12.05
C ASP A 108 -8.39 18.49 13.17
N ALA A 109 -8.38 17.99 14.42
CA ALA A 109 -7.88 18.74 15.58
C ALA A 109 -6.41 19.16 15.44
N HIS A 110 -5.60 18.44 14.64
CA HIS A 110 -4.20 18.77 14.38
C HIS A 110 -3.96 19.38 12.99
N GLY A 111 -5.02 19.62 12.21
CA GLY A 111 -4.92 20.14 10.84
C GLY A 111 -4.12 19.24 9.90
N GLN A 112 -4.13 17.93 10.14
CA GLN A 112 -3.36 16.95 9.37
C GLN A 112 -4.26 16.16 8.42
N ARG A 113 -3.71 15.70 7.30
CA ARG A 113 -4.41 14.83 6.35
C ARG A 113 -3.70 13.49 6.22
N ALA A 114 -4.45 12.48 5.82
CA ALA A 114 -4.02 11.10 5.78
C ALA A 114 -4.58 10.40 4.54
N THR A 115 -4.02 9.24 4.23
CA THR A 115 -4.53 8.36 3.17
C THR A 115 -5.07 7.07 3.77
N PHE A 116 -6.32 6.76 3.47
CA PHE A 116 -6.96 5.52 3.89
C PHE A 116 -6.88 4.51 2.75
N PHE A 117 -6.23 3.36 2.97
CA PHE A 117 -6.32 2.23 2.05
C PHE A 117 -7.49 1.36 2.48
N CYS A 118 -8.64 1.60 1.86
CA CYS A 118 -9.89 0.97 2.26
C CYS A 118 -10.14 -0.32 1.49
N ILE A 119 -10.76 -1.27 2.19
CA ILE A 119 -11.31 -2.50 1.60
C ILE A 119 -12.63 -2.12 0.94
N ALA A 120 -12.79 -2.41 -0.35
CA ALA A 120 -13.94 -1.90 -1.10
C ALA A 120 -15.29 -2.39 -0.54
N GLU A 121 -15.35 -3.63 -0.05
CA GLU A 121 -16.57 -4.14 0.61
C GLU A 121 -16.93 -3.39 1.90
N ARG A 122 -15.95 -2.91 2.67
CA ARG A 122 -16.22 -2.06 3.84
C ARG A 122 -16.71 -0.66 3.44
N VAL A 123 -16.21 -0.13 2.33
CA VAL A 123 -16.72 1.13 1.76
C VAL A 123 -18.17 0.97 1.31
N LEU A 124 -18.54 -0.17 0.69
CA LEU A 124 -19.96 -0.44 0.36
C LEU A 124 -20.84 -0.59 1.60
N ALA A 125 -20.31 -1.17 2.68
CA ALA A 125 -21.05 -1.32 3.93
C ALA A 125 -21.25 0.02 4.66
N HIS A 126 -20.30 0.96 4.50
CA HIS A 126 -20.30 2.25 5.19
C HIS A 126 -20.02 3.42 4.23
N PRO A 127 -20.89 3.65 3.22
CA PRO A 127 -20.63 4.60 2.15
C PRO A 127 -20.61 6.05 2.65
N GLU A 128 -21.46 6.39 3.63
CA GLU A 128 -21.48 7.74 4.20
C GLU A 128 -20.18 8.08 4.94
N LEU A 129 -19.65 7.12 5.72
CA LEU A 129 -18.36 7.28 6.39
C LEU A 129 -17.21 7.40 5.38
N ALA A 130 -17.25 6.64 4.29
CA ALA A 130 -16.25 6.77 3.22
C ALA A 130 -16.32 8.16 2.53
N ARG A 131 -17.51 8.69 2.30
CA ARG A 131 -17.68 10.06 1.77
C ARG A 131 -17.22 11.11 2.77
N GLU A 132 -17.44 10.88 4.06
CA GLU A 132 -16.96 11.76 5.14
C GLU A 132 -15.42 11.85 5.18
N ILE A 133 -14.72 10.72 5.06
CA ILE A 133 -13.25 10.69 4.93
C ILE A 133 -12.80 11.66 3.82
N VAL A 134 -13.44 11.56 2.65
CA VAL A 134 -13.12 12.41 1.50
C VAL A 134 -13.52 13.87 1.73
N ALA A 135 -14.70 14.12 2.31
CA ALA A 135 -15.21 15.46 2.57
C ALA A 135 -14.32 16.26 3.54
N ARG A 136 -13.69 15.58 4.50
CA ARG A 136 -12.70 16.16 5.43
C ARG A 136 -11.30 16.32 4.80
N GLY A 137 -11.14 16.04 3.51
CA GLY A 137 -9.92 16.30 2.75
C GLY A 137 -8.88 15.18 2.79
N HIS A 138 -9.21 14.02 3.36
CA HIS A 138 -8.38 12.83 3.25
C HIS A 138 -8.58 12.15 1.89
N SER A 139 -7.70 11.18 1.57
CA SER A 139 -7.83 10.41 0.33
C SER A 139 -8.13 8.94 0.63
N ILE A 140 -9.07 8.33 -0.10
CA ILE A 140 -9.27 6.87 -0.10
C ILE A 140 -8.52 6.24 -1.27
N GLN A 141 -7.80 5.16 -1.01
CA GLN A 141 -7.01 4.40 -1.98
C GLN A 141 -7.33 2.90 -1.90
N ASN A 142 -6.87 2.13 -2.89
CA ASN A 142 -7.32 0.76 -3.11
C ASN A 142 -6.58 -0.24 -2.21
N HIS A 143 -7.34 -0.97 -1.37
CA HIS A 143 -6.83 -2.08 -0.56
C HIS A 143 -7.49 -3.41 -0.88
N THR A 144 -7.73 -3.67 -2.17
CA THR A 144 -8.48 -4.82 -2.70
C THR A 144 -9.98 -4.75 -2.42
N ALA A 145 -10.75 -5.66 -3.02
CA ALA A 145 -12.19 -5.69 -2.82
C ALA A 145 -12.54 -6.35 -1.48
N GLN A 146 -11.87 -7.47 -1.15
CA GLN A 146 -12.24 -8.37 -0.06
C GLN A 146 -11.10 -8.65 0.94
N HIS A 147 -9.86 -8.25 0.64
CA HIS A 147 -8.70 -8.44 1.52
C HIS A 147 -8.44 -9.91 1.93
N ARG A 148 -8.53 -10.84 0.96
CA ARG A 148 -8.34 -12.28 1.24
C ARG A 148 -6.88 -12.60 1.56
N HIS A 149 -6.67 -13.49 2.54
CA HIS A 149 -5.32 -13.93 2.96
C HIS A 149 -4.50 -14.59 1.84
N ASN A 150 -5.16 -15.16 0.82
CA ASN A 150 -4.51 -15.78 -0.32
C ASN A 150 -4.23 -14.82 -1.48
N PHE A 151 -4.41 -13.50 -1.30
CA PHE A 151 -4.23 -12.50 -2.35
C PHE A 151 -2.89 -12.64 -3.10
N SER A 152 -1.79 -12.83 -2.38
CA SER A 152 -0.46 -12.96 -2.98
C SER A 152 -0.26 -14.22 -3.84
N PHE A 153 -1.17 -15.20 -3.78
CA PHE A 153 -1.16 -16.42 -4.61
C PHE A 153 -2.00 -16.29 -5.88
N LEU A 154 -2.70 -15.17 -6.09
CA LEU A 154 -3.53 -14.98 -7.27
C LEU A 154 -2.67 -14.90 -8.55
N GLY A 155 -3.24 -15.42 -9.64
CA GLY A 155 -2.72 -15.19 -10.99
C GLY A 155 -3.22 -13.87 -11.59
N PRO A 156 -2.77 -13.52 -12.81
CA PRO A 156 -3.10 -12.24 -13.44
C PRO A 156 -4.60 -11.92 -13.52
N ARG A 157 -5.45 -12.91 -13.82
CA ARG A 157 -6.91 -12.72 -13.89
C ARG A 157 -7.54 -12.47 -12.51
N GLY A 158 -7.04 -13.17 -11.48
CA GLY A 158 -7.51 -12.99 -10.11
C GLY A 158 -7.17 -11.59 -9.58
N PHE A 159 -5.93 -11.14 -9.77
CA PHE A 159 -5.55 -9.76 -9.45
C PHE A 159 -6.39 -8.74 -10.23
N ALA A 160 -6.56 -8.93 -11.53
CA ALA A 160 -7.33 -7.99 -12.35
C ALA A 160 -8.77 -7.87 -11.85
N ALA A 161 -9.45 -8.99 -11.57
CA ALA A 161 -10.81 -8.98 -11.05
C ALA A 161 -10.91 -8.32 -9.67
N GLU A 162 -10.02 -8.69 -8.75
CA GLU A 162 -10.03 -8.18 -7.37
C GLU A 162 -9.78 -6.68 -7.31
N ILE A 163 -8.77 -6.20 -8.05
CA ILE A 163 -8.33 -4.81 -7.99
C ILE A 163 -9.26 -3.91 -8.82
N ALA A 164 -9.72 -4.36 -9.99
CA ALA A 164 -10.66 -3.59 -10.82
C ALA A 164 -12.03 -3.44 -10.13
N ARG A 165 -12.54 -4.51 -9.51
CA ARG A 165 -13.76 -4.43 -8.70
C ARG A 165 -13.65 -3.38 -7.61
N ALA A 166 -12.51 -3.33 -6.91
CA ALA A 166 -12.25 -2.30 -5.92
C ALA A 166 -12.15 -0.89 -6.55
N GLN A 167 -11.51 -0.73 -7.71
CA GLN A 167 -11.48 0.56 -8.42
C GLN A 167 -12.89 1.08 -8.72
N ASP A 168 -13.77 0.21 -9.21
CA ASP A 168 -15.12 0.59 -9.61
C ASP A 168 -15.97 0.97 -8.38
N ILE A 169 -15.99 0.12 -7.34
CA ILE A 169 -16.69 0.39 -6.09
C ILE A 169 -16.25 1.72 -5.46
N LEU A 170 -14.94 1.94 -5.36
CA LEU A 170 -14.40 3.13 -4.71
C LEU A 170 -14.73 4.39 -5.55
N ALA A 171 -14.58 4.32 -6.87
CA ALA A 171 -14.94 5.42 -7.76
C ALA A 171 -16.43 5.77 -7.66
N ASP A 172 -17.31 4.77 -7.66
CA ASP A 172 -18.76 4.98 -7.62
C ASP A 172 -19.23 5.49 -6.25
N THR A 173 -18.59 5.07 -5.17
CA THR A 173 -19.03 5.42 -3.80
C THR A 173 -18.56 6.81 -3.38
N VAL A 174 -17.29 7.14 -3.62
CA VAL A 174 -16.66 8.39 -3.12
C VAL A 174 -16.29 9.39 -4.22
N GLY A 175 -16.63 9.09 -5.48
CA GLY A 175 -16.42 10.00 -6.61
C GLY A 175 -14.94 10.19 -6.98
N GLN A 176 -14.03 9.42 -6.40
CA GLN A 176 -12.60 9.48 -6.65
C GLN A 176 -12.08 8.10 -7.03
N ARG A 177 -11.46 8.00 -8.21
CA ARG A 177 -10.79 6.77 -8.62
C ARG A 177 -9.41 6.70 -7.96
N PRO A 178 -9.07 5.62 -7.22
CA PRO A 178 -7.76 5.49 -6.62
C PRO A 178 -6.63 5.50 -7.66
N THR A 179 -5.48 6.03 -7.25
CA THR A 179 -4.21 6.06 -8.01
C THR A 179 -3.11 5.26 -7.33
N CYS A 180 -3.30 4.93 -6.05
CA CYS A 180 -2.41 4.11 -5.25
C CYS A 180 -3.11 2.79 -4.89
N PHE A 181 -2.31 1.73 -4.81
CA PHE A 181 -2.72 0.42 -4.35
C PHE A 181 -1.78 -0.07 -3.26
N ARG A 182 -2.33 -0.68 -2.21
CA ARG A 182 -1.55 -1.39 -1.20
C ARG A 182 -1.97 -2.85 -1.17
N ALA A 183 -0.98 -3.75 -1.30
CA ALA A 183 -1.23 -5.17 -1.23
C ALA A 183 -1.52 -5.61 0.21
N PRO A 184 -2.51 -6.50 0.46
CA PRO A 184 -2.73 -7.16 1.74
C PRO A 184 -1.44 -7.72 2.33
N ALA A 185 -1.14 -7.37 3.58
CA ALA A 185 0.11 -7.69 4.28
C ALA A 185 1.41 -7.25 3.58
N GLY A 186 1.33 -6.46 2.50
CA GLY A 186 2.45 -6.08 1.64
C GLY A 186 2.99 -7.21 0.76
N LEU A 187 2.31 -8.35 0.67
CA LEU A 187 2.79 -9.53 -0.04
C LEU A 187 2.39 -9.49 -1.51
N ARG A 188 3.30 -9.89 -2.40
CA ARG A 188 3.04 -9.91 -3.85
C ARG A 188 3.76 -11.04 -4.56
N ASN A 189 3.40 -11.24 -5.83
CA ASN A 189 4.11 -12.10 -6.78
C ASN A 189 4.35 -11.33 -8.09
N PRO A 190 5.14 -11.88 -9.05
CA PRO A 190 5.48 -11.20 -10.30
C PRO A 190 4.30 -10.78 -11.20
N PHE A 191 3.11 -11.34 -10.99
CA PHE A 191 1.92 -11.05 -11.80
C PHE A 191 1.14 -9.81 -11.35
N LEU A 192 1.41 -9.28 -10.14
CA LEU A 192 0.68 -8.13 -9.61
C LEU A 192 0.97 -6.84 -10.40
N GLU A 193 2.26 -6.53 -10.59
CA GLU A 193 2.67 -5.24 -11.16
C GLU A 193 2.15 -4.98 -12.59
N PRO A 194 2.17 -5.97 -13.53
CA PRO A 194 1.55 -5.78 -14.84
C PRO A 194 0.05 -5.44 -14.77
N VAL A 195 -0.66 -5.91 -13.74
CA VAL A 195 -2.08 -5.60 -13.53
C VAL A 195 -2.22 -4.17 -13.01
N LEU A 196 -1.42 -3.77 -12.03
CA LEU A 196 -1.42 -2.41 -11.49
C LEU A 196 -1.13 -1.37 -12.58
N HIS A 197 -0.13 -1.65 -13.43
CA HIS A 197 0.21 -0.77 -14.54
C HIS A 197 -0.96 -0.55 -15.50
N ARG A 198 -1.63 -1.63 -15.94
CA ARG A 198 -2.81 -1.51 -16.82
C ARG A 198 -3.94 -0.71 -16.18
N LEU A 199 -4.07 -0.78 -14.85
CA LEU A 199 -5.08 -0.03 -14.09
C LEU A 199 -4.63 1.39 -13.71
N GLY A 200 -3.41 1.80 -14.07
CA GLY A 200 -2.85 3.11 -13.71
C GLY A 200 -2.57 3.29 -12.22
N LEU A 201 -2.30 2.19 -11.50
CA LEU A 201 -2.09 2.18 -10.06
C LEU A 201 -0.61 2.08 -9.70
N SER A 202 -0.18 2.87 -8.71
CA SER A 202 1.14 2.74 -8.09
C SER A 202 1.07 1.83 -6.87
N LEU A 203 1.93 0.82 -6.80
CA LEU A 203 2.11 0.03 -5.57
C LEU A 203 2.76 0.90 -4.49
N VAL A 204 2.10 0.99 -3.32
CA VAL A 204 2.60 1.75 -2.17
C VAL A 204 2.72 0.84 -0.95
N SER A 205 3.93 0.74 -0.43
CA SER A 205 4.24 0.11 0.86
C SER A 205 4.39 1.20 1.93
N TRP A 206 5.42 1.12 2.77
CA TRP A 206 5.66 2.08 3.85
C TRP A 206 7.15 2.21 4.15
N THR A 207 7.50 3.30 4.83
CA THR A 207 8.82 3.48 5.44
C THR A 207 8.83 2.97 6.87
N ARG A 208 7.80 3.35 7.64
CA ARG A 208 7.69 3.10 9.08
C ARG A 208 6.47 2.24 9.37
N ARG A 209 6.63 1.26 10.25
CA ARG A 209 5.55 0.35 10.68
C ARG A 209 5.66 0.09 12.18
N GLY A 210 4.57 0.33 12.89
CA GLY A 210 4.47 0.11 14.33
C GLY A 210 4.06 -1.31 14.75
N PHE A 211 3.54 -2.11 13.80
CA PHE A 211 2.89 -3.41 14.05
C PHE A 211 1.67 -3.30 14.97
N ASP A 212 0.91 -2.22 14.80
CA ASP A 212 -0.30 -1.86 15.53
C ASP A 212 -1.47 -2.84 15.34
N THR A 213 -1.40 -3.79 14.41
CA THR A 213 -2.36 -4.91 14.32
C THR A 213 -2.08 -6.06 15.29
N ARG A 214 -0.90 -6.06 15.94
CA ARG A 214 -0.49 -7.11 16.89
C ARG A 214 -0.02 -6.56 18.24
N GLU A 215 0.53 -5.35 18.24
CA GLU A 215 1.04 -4.69 19.43
C GLU A 215 -0.04 -3.78 20.02
N GLY A 216 -0.53 -4.11 21.21
CA GLY A 216 -1.51 -3.30 21.94
C GLY A 216 -0.89 -2.20 22.82
N ASP A 217 0.44 -2.15 22.94
CA ASP A 217 1.16 -1.12 23.71
C ASP A 217 1.49 0.09 22.81
N ALA A 218 0.77 1.19 23.02
CA ALA A 218 0.91 2.41 22.23
C ALA A 218 2.35 2.98 22.28
N ALA A 219 3.06 2.85 23.41
CA ALA A 219 4.42 3.36 23.52
C ALA A 219 5.39 2.57 22.62
N LYS A 220 5.22 1.24 22.52
CA LYS A 220 6.04 0.41 21.62
C LYS A 220 5.71 0.68 20.15
N VAL A 221 4.43 0.84 19.81
CA VAL A 221 4.02 1.22 18.45
C VAL A 221 4.63 2.57 18.08
N MET A 222 4.51 3.56 18.97
CA MET A 222 5.05 4.91 18.78
C MET A 222 6.57 4.92 18.65
N ALA A 223 7.29 4.14 19.47
CA ALA A 223 8.74 4.03 19.41
C ALA A 223 9.23 3.50 18.04
N ARG A 224 8.53 2.50 17.49
CA ARG A 224 8.85 1.95 16.16
C ARG A 224 8.51 2.93 15.04
N LEU A 225 7.40 3.67 15.14
CA LEU A 225 6.99 4.66 14.15
C LEU A 225 7.90 5.90 14.13
N SER A 226 8.31 6.40 15.30
CA SER A 226 9.16 7.60 15.43
C SER A 226 10.65 7.35 15.23
N HIS A 227 11.10 6.08 15.22
CA HIS A 227 12.51 5.76 15.07
C HIS A 227 13.05 6.31 13.74
N ASN A 228 13.94 7.31 13.81
CA ASN A 228 14.50 8.05 12.67
C ASN A 228 13.42 8.67 11.76
N LEU A 229 12.29 9.08 12.34
CA LEU A 229 11.22 9.75 11.59
C LEU A 229 11.76 11.03 10.93
N GLN A 230 11.48 11.15 9.64
CA GLN A 230 11.94 12.28 8.84
C GLN A 230 10.96 12.55 7.70
N ALA A 231 11.14 13.70 7.05
CA ALA A 231 10.40 13.99 5.82
C ALA A 231 10.57 12.87 4.80
N ARG A 232 9.54 12.69 3.98
CA ARG A 232 9.31 11.61 3.02
C ARG A 232 8.90 10.27 3.61
N ASP A 233 8.86 10.11 4.93
CA ASP A 233 8.40 8.86 5.53
C ASP A 233 6.91 8.61 5.22
N ILE A 234 6.60 7.37 4.86
CA ILE A 234 5.24 6.85 4.77
C ILE A 234 5.01 5.97 6.00
N LEU A 235 4.06 6.34 6.86
CA LEU A 235 3.74 5.66 8.11
C LEU A 235 2.52 4.78 7.92
N LEU A 236 2.63 3.49 8.28
CA LEU A 236 1.53 2.52 8.23
C LEU A 236 0.88 2.34 9.62
N LEU A 237 -0.44 2.51 9.65
CA LEU A 237 -1.37 2.29 10.76
C LEU A 237 -2.65 1.59 10.24
N HIS A 238 -3.54 1.15 11.12
CA HIS A 238 -4.78 0.43 10.76
C HIS A 238 -5.93 0.85 11.68
N ASP A 239 -7.11 1.09 11.12
CA ASP A 239 -8.34 1.30 11.89
C ASP A 239 -9.20 0.03 11.97
N GLY A 240 -9.25 -0.76 10.90
CA GLY A 240 -10.10 -1.95 10.79
C GLY A 240 -9.62 -3.23 11.51
N ASN A 241 -8.32 -3.37 11.74
CA ASN A 241 -7.71 -4.55 12.40
C ASN A 241 -6.66 -4.15 13.46
N ALA A 242 -6.78 -2.97 14.06
CA ALA A 242 -5.91 -2.56 15.15
C ALA A 242 -5.97 -3.53 16.33
N ALA A 243 -4.81 -3.84 16.92
CA ALA A 243 -4.73 -4.47 18.23
C ALA A 243 -5.40 -3.58 19.27
N ARG A 244 -5.84 -4.20 20.37
CA ARG A 244 -6.49 -3.48 21.47
C ARG A 244 -5.51 -3.26 22.62
N THR A 245 -5.60 -2.10 23.26
CA THR A 245 -4.84 -1.77 24.47
C THR A 245 -5.36 -2.56 25.66
N ALA A 246 -4.68 -2.46 26.82
CA ALA A 246 -5.14 -3.10 28.06
C ALA A 246 -6.56 -2.65 28.48
N LYS A 247 -7.01 -1.49 28.00
CA LYS A 247 -8.36 -0.93 28.24
C LYS A 247 -9.39 -1.37 27.19
N GLY A 248 -9.01 -2.22 26.23
CA GLY A 248 -9.89 -2.72 25.18
C GLY A 248 -10.11 -1.74 24.00
N GLN A 249 -9.43 -0.59 23.99
CA GLN A 249 -9.53 0.39 22.92
C GLN A 249 -8.59 0.05 21.76
N PRO A 250 -8.95 0.34 20.50
CA PRO A 250 -8.01 0.23 19.37
C PRO A 250 -6.75 1.05 19.64
N VAL A 251 -5.57 0.42 19.55
CA VAL A 251 -4.27 1.04 19.87
C VAL A 251 -3.99 2.28 19.01
N LEU A 252 -4.54 2.34 17.81
CA LEU A 252 -4.47 3.51 16.93
C LEU A 252 -4.93 4.79 17.64
N LEU A 253 -5.99 4.73 18.46
CA LEU A 253 -6.55 5.91 19.12
C LEU A 253 -5.63 6.46 20.22
N GLU A 254 -4.76 5.63 20.80
CA GLU A 254 -3.73 6.08 21.73
C GLU A 254 -2.43 6.52 21.02
N VAL A 255 -2.12 5.91 19.86
CA VAL A 255 -0.89 6.19 19.10
C VAL A 255 -0.99 7.46 18.26
N LEU A 256 -2.13 7.66 17.59
CA LEU A 256 -2.29 8.75 16.62
C LEU A 256 -2.07 10.14 17.24
N PRO A 257 -2.61 10.49 18.42
CA PRO A 257 -2.34 11.79 19.04
C PRO A 257 -0.85 12.01 19.32
N LEU A 258 -0.16 10.98 19.84
CA LEU A 258 1.29 11.04 20.12
C LEU A 258 2.11 11.25 18.84
N LEU A 259 1.70 10.58 17.76
CA LEU A 259 2.34 10.72 16.46
C LEU A 259 2.12 12.13 15.89
N LEU A 260 0.90 12.67 15.95
CA LEU A 260 0.59 14.01 15.44
C LEU A 260 1.36 15.09 16.20
N GLU A 261 1.45 14.98 17.53
CA GLU A 261 2.28 15.86 18.35
C GLU A 261 3.77 15.74 18.02
N ARG A 262 4.25 14.53 17.74
CA ARG A 262 5.64 14.33 17.30
C ARG A 262 5.90 14.98 15.94
N LEU A 263 5.00 14.83 14.97
CA LEU A 263 5.12 15.50 13.67
C LEU A 263 5.17 17.03 13.83
N ARG A 264 4.30 17.58 14.68
CA ARG A 264 4.28 19.01 15.00
C ARG A 264 5.60 19.47 15.62
N ALA A 265 6.12 18.75 16.61
CA ALA A 265 7.39 19.06 17.27
C ALA A 265 8.58 18.99 16.30
N ASP A 266 8.56 18.02 15.39
CA ASP A 266 9.58 17.88 14.36
C ASP A 266 9.38 18.86 13.20
N GLY A 267 8.28 19.62 13.13
CA GLY A 267 7.98 20.50 11.99
C GLY A 267 7.77 19.71 10.69
N LEU A 268 7.08 18.57 10.78
CA LEU A 268 6.66 17.72 9.68
C LEU A 268 5.16 17.88 9.44
N ARG A 269 4.75 17.86 8.17
CA ARG A 269 3.35 17.99 7.76
C ARG A 269 2.87 16.70 7.10
N ALA A 270 1.78 16.13 7.62
CA ALA A 270 1.13 14.99 6.99
C ALA A 270 0.26 15.45 5.81
N VAL A 271 0.50 14.85 4.65
CA VAL A 271 -0.26 15.05 3.41
C VAL A 271 -0.84 13.73 2.93
N THR A 272 -1.84 13.80 2.06
CA THR A 272 -2.33 12.61 1.36
C THR A 272 -1.25 12.09 0.40
N LEU A 273 -1.19 10.78 0.17
CA LEU A 273 -0.27 10.17 -0.79
C LEU A 273 -0.38 10.79 -2.19
N PRO A 274 -1.58 10.94 -2.80
CA PRO A 274 -1.68 11.58 -4.12
C PRO A 274 -1.13 13.01 -4.17
N GLU A 275 -1.15 13.75 -3.06
CA GLU A 275 -0.54 15.08 -2.98
C GLU A 275 0.97 15.01 -2.79
N GLY A 276 1.45 14.23 -1.82
CA GLY A 276 2.87 14.09 -1.53
C GLY A 276 3.68 13.43 -2.66
N LEU A 277 3.02 12.66 -3.53
CA LEU A 277 3.63 12.05 -4.71
C LEU A 277 3.73 12.99 -5.92
N LYS A 278 3.08 14.15 -5.88
CA LYS A 278 3.28 15.18 -6.91
C LYS A 278 4.66 15.82 -6.74
N ALA A 279 5.33 16.03 -7.86
CA ALA A 279 6.60 16.75 -7.95
C ALA A 279 6.41 18.19 -7.46
#